data_AF-A0A3A1WV85-F1
#
_entry.id   AF-A0A3A1WV85-F1
#
_cell.length_a   1.000
_cell.length_b   1.000
_cell.length_c   1.000
_cell.angle_alpha   90.00
_cell.angle_beta   90.00
_cell.angle_gamma   90.00
#
_symmetry.space_group_name_H-M   'P 1'
#
loop_
_entity.id
_entity.type
_entity.pdbx_description
1 polymer ?
#
loop_
_entity_poly.entity_id
_entity_poly.type
_entity_poly.pdbx_seq_one_letter_code
_entity_poly.pdbx_strand_id
1 'polypeptide(L)'
;MFDMGFGAGAGFGEGFGDTSGDGLESMYQEVILDAARNPHGKTHFESTDALAKAELQEETQETQEPAENKESTESAESAENTESAEITLNNTHESCAVASGENSALGQSHQFNPTCGDEVTMRVELSNIASNNETPIISSVKWDGHGCSISQASLSMMVDLVEGKSVDEALRLDALFHKLMESRGAGLQNEEDEDALEDAMVLQGVSRYPMRIKCALLAWEGLKDSIAKASQNLNPQILGNL
;
A
#
# COMPACT_ATOMS: atom_id res chain seq x y z
N MET A 1 -8.86 32.29 78.73
CA MET A 1 -8.18 31.62 77.61
C MET A 1 -9.19 31.51 76.49
N PHE A 2 -8.84 31.99 75.31
CA PHE A 2 -9.71 32.62 74.31
C PHE A 2 -10.90 31.80 73.78
N ASP A 3 -12.04 32.50 73.66
CA ASP A 3 -13.18 32.23 72.78
C ASP A 3 -13.05 33.13 71.54
N MET A 4 -13.08 32.55 70.33
CA MET A 4 -13.32 33.10 68.98
C MET A 4 -13.32 31.91 68.00
N GLY A 5 -14.20 31.69 67.04
CA GLY A 5 -15.34 32.43 66.49
C GLY A 5 -15.85 31.68 65.25
N PHE A 6 -17.14 31.83 64.95
CA PHE A 6 -17.78 31.40 63.70
C PHE A 6 -17.24 32.20 62.51
N GLY A 7 -17.08 31.56 61.34
CA GLY A 7 -16.75 32.24 60.09
C GLY A 7 -17.21 31.42 58.87
N ALA A 8 -18.43 31.70 58.40
CA ALA A 8 -18.85 31.38 57.03
C ALA A 8 -18.36 32.50 56.10
N GLY A 9 -17.85 32.17 54.92
CA GLY A 9 -17.53 33.20 53.92
C GLY A 9 -16.71 32.72 52.72
N ALA A 10 -17.42 32.72 51.59
CA ALA A 10 -16.96 33.04 50.23
C ALA A 10 -15.99 32.09 49.50
N GLY A 11 -16.41 31.72 48.29
CA GLY A 11 -15.58 31.02 47.33
C GLY A 11 -14.57 31.91 46.62
N PHE A 12 -13.61 31.22 46.03
CA PHE A 12 -12.77 31.54 44.88
C PHE A 12 -12.56 30.17 44.22
N GLY A 13 -12.95 29.87 42.99
CA GLY A 13 -12.82 30.69 41.80
C GLY A 13 -11.40 30.50 41.26
N GLU A 14 -11.29 29.74 40.16
CA GLU A 14 -10.17 29.50 39.22
C GLU A 14 -9.97 27.98 39.04
N GLY A 15 -10.31 27.35 37.91
CA GLY A 15 -10.14 27.82 36.55
C GLY A 15 -8.88 27.20 35.98
N PHE A 16 -8.94 25.92 35.62
CA PHE A 16 -8.07 25.34 34.59
C PHE A 16 -8.98 24.64 33.60
N GLY A 17 -9.63 25.45 32.77
CA GLY A 17 -10.02 24.99 31.46
C GLY A 17 -8.73 24.84 30.65
N ASP A 18 -8.46 23.61 30.23
CA ASP A 18 -7.89 23.41 28.90
C ASP A 18 -8.94 22.67 28.07
N THR A 19 -10.02 23.37 27.77
CA THR A 19 -11.06 22.90 26.83
C THR A 19 -10.64 23.13 25.36
N SER A 20 -9.41 23.58 25.14
CA SER A 20 -8.81 23.88 23.83
C SER A 20 -8.06 22.67 23.26
N GLY A 21 -7.38 21.89 24.10
CA GLY A 21 -6.70 20.65 23.69
C GLY A 21 -7.66 19.52 23.28
N ASP A 22 -8.73 19.32 24.04
CA ASP A 22 -9.73 18.26 23.77
C ASP A 22 -10.43 18.44 22.41
N GLY A 23 -10.66 19.69 21.99
CA GLY A 23 -11.30 19.98 20.71
C GLY A 23 -10.42 19.64 19.50
N LEU A 24 -9.13 19.97 19.57
CA LEU A 24 -8.16 19.66 18.52
C LEU A 24 -7.91 18.15 18.43
N GLU A 25 -7.77 17.49 19.58
CA GLU A 25 -7.56 16.04 19.62
C GLU A 25 -8.79 15.27 19.11
N SER A 26 -10.00 15.72 19.46
CA SER A 26 -11.24 15.18 18.91
C SER A 26 -11.32 15.36 17.39
N MET A 27 -10.89 16.52 16.87
CA MET A 27 -10.85 16.77 15.43
C MET A 27 -9.92 15.78 14.72
N TYR A 28 -8.69 15.58 15.23
CA TYR A 28 -7.75 14.63 14.63
C TYR A 28 -8.25 13.19 14.67
N GLN A 29 -8.93 12.79 15.74
CA GLN A 29 -9.56 11.47 15.81
C GLN A 29 -10.65 11.31 14.75
N GLU A 30 -11.47 12.34 14.52
CA GLU A 30 -12.48 12.31 13.47
C GLU A 30 -11.87 12.19 12.08
N VAL A 31 -10.79 12.92 11.77
CA VAL A 31 -10.08 12.81 10.48
C VAL A 31 -9.56 11.38 10.25
N ILE A 32 -8.92 10.78 11.25
CA ILE A 32 -8.44 9.39 11.16
C ILE A 32 -9.61 8.42 10.93
N LEU A 33 -10.72 8.62 11.63
CA LEU A 33 -11.89 7.74 11.49
C LEU A 33 -12.61 7.91 10.15
N ASP A 34 -12.65 9.11 9.60
CA ASP A 34 -13.25 9.36 8.29
C ASP A 34 -12.41 8.73 7.17
N ALA A 35 -11.10 8.98 7.17
CA ALA A 35 -10.15 8.36 6.23
C ALA A 35 -10.17 6.82 6.33
N ALA A 36 -10.40 6.26 7.52
CA ALA A 36 -10.54 4.81 7.70
C ALA A 36 -11.89 4.25 7.19
N ARG A 37 -12.97 5.04 7.20
CA ARG A 37 -14.30 4.62 6.73
C ARG A 37 -14.45 4.73 5.23
N ASN A 38 -13.93 5.80 4.64
CA ASN A 38 -14.00 6.11 3.22
C ASN A 38 -12.58 6.25 2.63
N PRO A 39 -11.75 5.19 2.67
CA PRO A 39 -10.37 5.31 2.27
C PRO A 39 -10.20 5.52 0.77
N HIS A 40 -9.32 6.45 0.41
CA HIS A 40 -8.87 6.67 -0.95
C HIS A 40 -7.98 5.52 -1.44
N GLY A 41 -8.06 5.24 -2.74
CA GLY A 41 -7.32 4.15 -3.38
C GLY A 41 -7.80 2.73 -3.05
N LYS A 42 -8.74 2.54 -2.12
CA LYS A 42 -9.26 1.22 -1.78
C LYS A 42 -10.11 0.66 -2.91
N THR A 43 -9.84 -0.58 -3.28
CA THR A 43 -10.57 -1.36 -4.27
C THR A 43 -10.62 -2.82 -3.80
N HIS A 44 -11.40 -3.64 -4.51
CA HIS A 44 -11.35 -5.09 -4.36
C HIS A 44 -10.56 -5.65 -5.54
N PHE A 45 -9.48 -6.38 -5.28
CA PHE A 45 -8.77 -7.11 -6.33
C PHE A 45 -9.44 -8.47 -6.48
N GLU A 46 -9.69 -8.90 -7.72
CA GLU A 46 -10.02 -10.30 -7.94
C GLU A 46 -8.83 -11.15 -7.49
N SER A 47 -9.09 -12.14 -6.64
CA SER A 47 -8.02 -13.00 -6.16
C SER A 47 -7.42 -13.74 -7.36
N THR A 48 -6.11 -13.97 -7.30
CA THR A 48 -5.44 -14.86 -8.26
C THR A 48 -6.12 -16.22 -8.31
N ASP A 49 -6.74 -16.67 -7.22
CA ASP A 49 -7.53 -17.91 -7.16
C ASP A 49 -8.85 -17.82 -7.93
N ALA A 50 -9.49 -16.65 -7.99
CA ALA A 50 -10.71 -16.44 -8.77
C ALA A 50 -10.40 -16.39 -10.27
N LEU A 51 -9.30 -15.74 -10.64
CA LEU A 51 -8.80 -15.69 -12.02
C LEU A 51 -8.30 -17.06 -12.48
N ALA A 52 -7.50 -17.76 -11.67
CA ALA A 52 -7.07 -19.14 -11.97
C ALA A 52 -8.25 -20.12 -12.06
N LYS A 53 -9.32 -19.91 -11.27
CA LYS A 53 -10.56 -20.71 -11.40
C LYS A 53 -11.37 -20.36 -12.65
N ALA A 54 -11.33 -19.12 -13.12
CA ALA A 54 -11.97 -18.71 -14.35
C ALA A 54 -11.23 -19.28 -15.57
N GLU A 55 -9.90 -19.25 -15.57
CA GLU A 55 -9.06 -19.86 -16.62
C GLU A 55 -9.26 -21.39 -16.70
N LEU A 56 -9.36 -22.07 -15.56
CA LEU A 56 -9.69 -23.51 -15.50
C LEU A 56 -11.10 -23.83 -16.02
N GLN A 57 -12.04 -22.88 -15.95
CA GLN A 57 -13.40 -23.04 -16.46
C GLN A 57 -13.49 -22.79 -17.97
N GLU A 58 -12.63 -21.95 -18.53
CA GLU A 58 -12.52 -21.75 -19.98
C GLU A 58 -11.85 -22.93 -20.68
N GLU A 59 -10.82 -23.57 -20.09
CA GLU A 59 -10.21 -24.79 -20.64
C GLU A 59 -11.16 -26.01 -20.67
N THR A 60 -12.14 -26.07 -19.76
CA THR A 60 -13.10 -27.19 -19.71
C THR A 60 -14.26 -27.07 -20.69
N GLN A 61 -14.45 -25.91 -21.34
CA GLN A 61 -15.51 -25.70 -22.33
C GLN A 61 -15.08 -25.93 -23.78
N GLU A 62 -13.78 -26.01 -24.10
CA GLU A 62 -13.32 -26.30 -25.47
C GLU A 62 -13.23 -27.80 -25.82
N THR A 63 -13.45 -28.72 -24.88
CA THR A 63 -13.23 -30.18 -25.12
C THR A 63 -14.49 -31.03 -25.30
N GLN A 64 -15.68 -30.46 -25.51
CA GLN A 64 -16.89 -31.26 -25.74
C GLN A 64 -17.74 -30.73 -26.89
N GLU A 65 -17.61 -31.28 -28.11
CA GLU A 65 -18.62 -32.15 -28.76
C GLU A 65 -18.17 -32.65 -30.18
N PRO A 66 -18.86 -33.60 -30.88
CA PRO A 66 -18.36 -34.98 -31.08
C PRO A 66 -18.35 -35.48 -32.56
N ALA A 67 -17.70 -36.61 -32.85
CA ALA A 67 -18.01 -37.55 -33.97
C ALA A 67 -16.97 -38.70 -34.03
N GLU A 68 -17.34 -39.95 -33.79
CA GLU A 68 -17.67 -41.00 -34.78
C GLU A 68 -16.48 -41.69 -35.52
N ASN A 69 -16.24 -42.93 -35.10
CA ASN A 69 -16.02 -44.17 -35.88
C ASN A 69 -14.74 -44.47 -36.71
N LYS A 70 -14.35 -45.76 -36.59
CA LYS A 70 -13.59 -46.68 -37.46
C LYS A 70 -12.06 -46.80 -37.38
N GLU A 71 -11.66 -47.87 -36.67
CA GLU A 71 -11.04 -49.11 -37.18
C GLU A 71 -9.65 -49.10 -37.88
N SER A 72 -8.79 -49.96 -37.29
CA SER A 72 -7.75 -50.84 -37.88
C SER A 72 -6.28 -50.40 -38.09
N THR A 73 -5.41 -51.32 -37.60
CA THR A 73 -4.09 -51.79 -38.09
C THR A 73 -2.85 -50.92 -37.83
N GLU A 74 -1.92 -51.38 -36.96
CA GLU A 74 -0.69 -52.17 -37.27
C GLU A 74 0.37 -51.29 -37.95
N SER A 75 1.54 -50.99 -37.39
CA SER A 75 2.66 -51.90 -37.13
C SER A 75 3.94 -51.07 -36.87
N ALA A 76 4.90 -51.66 -36.15
CA ALA A 76 6.36 -51.40 -36.15
C ALA A 76 6.88 -50.00 -35.72
N GLU A 77 8.11 -49.79 -35.25
CA GLU A 77 9.18 -50.56 -34.60
C GLU A 77 10.32 -49.52 -34.42
N SER A 78 11.13 -49.69 -33.38
CA SER A 78 12.53 -49.24 -33.26
C SER A 78 12.92 -47.80 -32.85
N ALA A 79 14.01 -47.81 -32.08
CA ALA A 79 15.07 -46.81 -31.94
C ALA A 79 14.98 -45.79 -30.80
N GLU A 80 15.60 -46.21 -29.69
CA GLU A 80 16.45 -45.43 -28.79
C GLU A 80 16.91 -44.06 -29.32
N ASN A 81 16.74 -43.02 -28.51
CA ASN A 81 17.88 -42.22 -28.09
C ASN A 81 17.61 -41.58 -26.73
N THR A 82 18.53 -41.82 -25.79
CA THR A 82 18.49 -41.27 -24.44
C THR A 82 19.24 -39.94 -24.50
N GLU A 83 18.52 -38.85 -24.71
CA GLU A 83 19.10 -37.51 -24.65
C GLU A 83 18.55 -36.79 -23.43
N SER A 84 19.46 -36.46 -22.52
CA SER A 84 19.17 -35.84 -21.24
C SER A 84 18.33 -34.59 -21.45
N ALA A 85 17.10 -34.60 -20.93
CA ALA A 85 16.24 -33.44 -20.94
C ALA A 85 16.91 -32.32 -20.13
N GLU A 86 17.49 -31.35 -20.84
CA GLU A 86 17.81 -30.05 -20.29
C GLU A 86 16.48 -29.39 -19.96
N ILE A 87 16.07 -29.48 -18.69
CA ILE A 87 14.89 -28.79 -18.18
C ILE A 87 15.27 -27.32 -18.08
N THR A 88 15.09 -26.58 -19.18
CA THR A 88 15.08 -25.12 -19.14
C THR A 88 13.83 -24.68 -18.41
N LEU A 89 13.96 -24.42 -17.10
CA LEU A 89 12.92 -23.77 -16.30
C LEU A 89 12.84 -22.30 -16.69
N ASN A 90 12.04 -21.99 -17.71
CA ASN A 90 11.55 -20.65 -17.99
C ASN A 90 10.41 -20.32 -17.01
N ASN A 91 10.78 -19.99 -15.77
CA ASN A 91 9.86 -19.41 -14.80
C ASN A 91 9.61 -17.94 -15.15
N THR A 92 8.85 -17.70 -16.21
CA THR A 92 8.17 -16.42 -16.40
C THR A 92 6.92 -16.50 -15.54
N HIS A 93 6.92 -15.85 -14.37
CA HIS A 93 5.74 -15.80 -13.52
C HIS A 93 4.66 -14.99 -14.25
N GLU A 94 3.71 -15.70 -14.86
CA GLU A 94 2.64 -15.15 -15.70
C GLU A 94 1.66 -14.25 -14.93
N SER A 95 1.80 -14.15 -13.60
CA SER A 95 0.97 -13.24 -12.78
C SER A 95 1.42 -11.77 -12.76
N CYS A 96 2.47 -11.37 -13.48
CA CYS A 96 2.99 -9.99 -13.42
C CYS A 96 2.72 -9.14 -14.66
N ALA A 97 2.27 -9.71 -15.78
CA ALA A 97 2.08 -8.95 -17.02
C ALA A 97 0.63 -8.44 -17.14
N VAL A 98 0.23 -7.53 -16.24
CA VAL A 98 -0.97 -6.73 -16.48
C VAL A 98 -0.61 -5.69 -17.54
N ALA A 99 -1.27 -5.76 -18.70
CA ALA A 99 -0.98 -4.94 -19.88
C ALA A 99 -0.82 -3.46 -19.53
N SER A 100 0.42 -3.04 -19.34
CA SER A 100 0.80 -1.66 -19.10
C SER A 100 1.03 -1.04 -20.47
N GLY A 101 0.47 0.14 -20.74
CA GLY A 101 0.72 0.86 -22.00
C GLY A 101 2.24 1.05 -22.23
N GLU A 102 2.66 1.35 -23.46
CA GLU A 102 4.09 1.37 -23.87
C GLU A 102 5.03 2.23 -22.99
N ASN A 103 4.50 3.08 -22.08
CA ASN A 103 5.23 3.91 -21.13
C ASN A 103 4.77 3.75 -19.67
N SER A 104 4.18 2.61 -19.29
CA SER A 104 3.72 2.34 -17.92
C SER A 104 4.30 1.03 -17.40
N ALA A 105 4.51 0.93 -16.08
CA ALA A 105 4.84 -0.32 -15.41
C ALA A 105 4.08 -0.46 -14.09
N LEU A 106 3.55 -1.66 -13.87
CA LEU A 106 2.85 -2.02 -12.65
C LEU A 106 3.78 -2.77 -11.69
N GLY A 107 3.70 -2.45 -10.41
CA GLY A 107 4.30 -3.21 -9.31
C GLY A 107 3.28 -3.53 -8.24
N GLN A 108 3.40 -4.71 -7.62
CA GLN A 108 2.49 -5.18 -6.58
C GLN A 108 3.23 -5.67 -5.34
N SER A 109 2.78 -5.24 -4.18
CA SER A 109 3.28 -5.69 -2.88
C SER A 109 2.16 -6.22 -2.00
N HIS A 110 2.46 -7.25 -1.21
CA HIS A 110 1.58 -7.75 -0.16
C HIS A 110 2.28 -7.55 1.18
N GLN A 111 1.59 -6.91 2.13
CA GLN A 111 2.10 -6.56 3.44
C GLN A 111 1.19 -7.10 4.53
N PHE A 112 1.80 -7.63 5.59
CA PHE A 112 1.10 -8.20 6.72
C PHE A 112 1.74 -7.78 8.04
N ASN A 113 0.93 -7.22 8.94
CA ASN A 113 1.32 -6.86 10.29
C ASN A 113 0.57 -7.74 11.31
N PRO A 114 1.18 -8.84 11.81
CA PRO A 114 0.52 -9.79 12.70
C PRO A 114 0.16 -9.20 14.08
N THR A 115 0.76 -8.07 14.47
CA THR A 115 0.49 -7.45 15.78
C THR A 115 -0.91 -6.85 15.86
N CYS A 116 -1.35 -6.18 14.78
CA CYS A 116 -2.70 -5.62 14.65
C CYS A 116 -3.63 -6.54 13.83
N GLY A 117 -3.08 -7.52 13.11
CA GLY A 117 -3.82 -8.30 12.12
C GLY A 117 -4.12 -7.51 10.84
N ASP A 118 -3.30 -6.48 10.54
CA ASP A 118 -3.48 -5.71 9.31
C ASP A 118 -2.88 -6.48 8.12
N GLU A 119 -3.58 -6.49 7.00
CA GLU A 119 -3.16 -7.13 5.76
C GLU A 119 -3.58 -6.26 4.58
N VAL A 120 -2.64 -5.96 3.69
CA VAL A 120 -2.89 -5.14 2.51
C VAL A 120 -2.11 -5.65 1.32
N THR A 121 -2.78 -5.73 0.18
CA THR A 121 -2.14 -5.83 -1.13
C THR A 121 -2.22 -4.46 -1.80
N MET A 122 -1.09 -3.96 -2.27
CA MET A 122 -0.95 -2.67 -2.94
C MET A 122 -0.47 -2.86 -4.37
N ARG A 123 -1.02 -2.07 -5.28
CA ARG A 123 -0.60 -1.95 -6.67
C ARG A 123 -0.25 -0.50 -6.96
N VAL A 124 0.94 -0.29 -7.51
CA VAL A 124 1.45 1.01 -7.91
C VAL A 124 1.73 0.97 -9.40
N GLU A 125 1.17 1.92 -10.13
CA GLU A 125 1.47 2.13 -11.53
C GLU A 125 2.42 3.32 -11.68
N LEU A 126 3.54 3.09 -12.37
CA LEU A 126 4.51 4.11 -12.73
C LEU A 126 4.35 4.45 -14.20
N SER A 127 4.26 5.74 -14.50
CA SER A 127 4.26 6.26 -15.87
C SER A 127 5.60 6.95 -16.16
N ASN A 128 6.17 6.63 -17.32
CA ASN A 128 7.32 7.35 -17.86
C ASN A 128 6.81 8.51 -18.70
N ILE A 129 6.82 9.72 -18.15
CA ILE A 129 6.51 10.91 -18.94
C ILE A 129 7.78 11.29 -19.71
N ALA A 130 7.80 10.97 -20.99
CA ALA A 130 8.88 11.26 -21.96
C ALA A 130 9.20 12.76 -22.16
N SER A 131 8.72 13.65 -21.29
CA SER A 131 8.95 15.09 -21.35
C SER A 131 9.67 15.54 -20.08
N ASN A 132 11.00 15.60 -20.18
CA ASN A 132 11.92 16.32 -19.27
C ASN A 132 12.13 15.78 -17.84
N ASN A 133 11.56 14.66 -17.42
CA ASN A 133 11.81 14.11 -16.09
C ASN A 133 12.64 12.81 -16.18
N GLU A 134 13.78 12.76 -15.48
CA GLU A 134 14.60 11.54 -15.36
C GLU A 134 13.90 10.47 -14.50
N THR A 135 12.93 10.87 -13.68
CA THR A 135 12.26 9.97 -12.74
C THR A 135 10.80 9.68 -13.12
N PRO A 136 10.37 8.41 -13.03
CA PRO A 136 8.98 8.03 -13.26
C PRO A 136 8.01 8.71 -12.29
N ILE A 137 6.77 8.86 -12.73
CA ILE A 137 5.67 9.44 -11.93
C ILE A 137 4.73 8.33 -11.50
N ILE A 138 4.29 8.35 -10.24
CA ILE A 138 3.25 7.47 -9.72
C ILE A 138 1.92 7.91 -10.32
N SER A 139 1.41 7.20 -11.33
CA SER A 139 0.16 7.57 -11.99
C SER A 139 -1.08 7.08 -11.23
N SER A 140 -0.93 6.01 -10.44
CA SER A 140 -2.03 5.42 -9.69
C SER A 140 -1.51 4.57 -8.54
N VAL A 141 -2.14 4.71 -7.38
CA VAL A 141 -1.99 3.78 -6.26
C VAL A 141 -3.36 3.18 -5.94
N LYS A 142 -3.43 1.85 -5.89
CA LYS A 142 -4.65 1.11 -5.51
C LYS A 142 -4.30 0.04 -4.49
N TRP A 143 -5.21 -0.22 -3.57
CA TRP A 143 -4.98 -1.22 -2.54
C TRP A 143 -6.24 -1.98 -2.18
N ASP A 144 -6.07 -3.21 -1.71
CA ASP A 144 -7.12 -4.06 -1.19
C ASP A 144 -6.64 -4.69 0.11
N GLY A 145 -7.54 -4.86 1.06
CA GLY A 145 -7.23 -5.47 2.35
C GLY A 145 -8.04 -4.90 3.50
N HIS A 146 -7.57 -5.24 4.69
CA HIS A 146 -8.23 -4.94 5.95
C HIS A 146 -7.21 -4.64 7.04
N GLY A 147 -7.62 -3.82 8.00
CA GLY A 147 -6.77 -3.44 9.11
C GLY A 147 -7.50 -2.55 10.10
N CYS A 148 -6.82 -2.19 11.17
CA CYS A 148 -7.32 -1.22 12.13
C CYS A 148 -7.51 0.18 11.49
N SER A 149 -8.19 1.08 12.20
CA SER A 149 -8.43 2.44 11.69
C SER A 149 -7.16 3.19 11.33
N ILE A 150 -6.06 2.96 12.07
CA ILE A 150 -4.77 3.63 11.83
C ILE A 150 -4.14 3.16 10.51
N SER A 151 -4.16 1.86 10.23
CA SER A 151 -3.57 1.33 8.99
C SER A 151 -4.39 1.74 7.77
N GLN A 152 -5.73 1.72 7.86
CA GLN A 152 -6.61 2.19 6.78
C GLN A 152 -6.50 3.70 6.55
N ALA A 153 -6.43 4.52 7.61
CA ALA A 153 -6.22 5.96 7.47
C ALA A 153 -4.85 6.27 6.86
N SER A 154 -3.79 5.60 7.30
CA SER A 154 -2.44 5.76 6.73
C SER A 154 -2.40 5.38 5.25
N LEU A 155 -3.06 4.28 4.85
CA LEU A 155 -3.21 3.91 3.45
C LEU A 155 -3.91 5.01 2.64
N SER A 156 -5.03 5.53 3.13
CA SER A 156 -5.78 6.60 2.46
C SER A 156 -4.95 7.86 2.26
N MET A 157 -4.36 8.37 3.35
CA MET A 157 -3.55 9.60 3.33
C MET A 157 -2.29 9.44 2.46
N MET A 158 -1.66 8.26 2.50
CA MET A 158 -0.50 7.97 1.65
C MET A 158 -0.87 7.99 0.17
N VAL A 159 -2.02 7.44 -0.23
CA VAL A 159 -2.50 7.49 -1.63
C VAL A 159 -2.61 8.94 -2.11
N ASP A 160 -3.30 9.79 -1.34
CA ASP A 160 -3.47 11.21 -1.69
C ASP A 160 -2.14 11.94 -1.78
N LEU A 161 -1.22 11.62 -0.85
CA LEU A 161 0.08 12.25 -0.79
C LEU A 161 0.98 11.87 -1.96
N VAL A 162 0.88 10.68 -2.54
CA VAL A 162 1.89 10.20 -3.51
C VAL A 162 1.39 10.07 -4.94
N GLU A 163 0.08 9.97 -5.16
CA GLU A 163 -0.49 9.87 -6.50
C GLU A 163 -0.23 11.18 -7.28
N GLY A 164 0.33 11.07 -8.49
CA GLY A 164 0.75 12.20 -9.32
C GLY A 164 2.15 12.76 -9.03
N LYS A 165 2.85 12.27 -7.99
CA LYS A 165 4.22 12.70 -7.66
C LYS A 165 5.28 11.83 -8.33
N SER A 166 6.51 12.36 -8.43
CA SER A 166 7.66 11.55 -8.86
C SER A 166 8.01 10.50 -7.82
N VAL A 167 8.65 9.42 -8.25
CA VAL A 167 9.15 8.37 -7.34
C VAL A 167 10.07 8.96 -6.26
N ASP A 168 10.96 9.88 -6.61
CA ASP A 168 11.87 10.52 -5.65
C ASP A 168 11.12 11.31 -4.58
N GLU A 169 10.08 12.06 -4.98
CA GLU A 169 9.27 12.83 -4.05
C GLU A 169 8.48 11.91 -3.12
N ALA A 170 7.91 10.83 -3.65
CA ALA A 170 7.21 9.83 -2.84
C ALA A 170 8.15 9.14 -1.82
N LEU A 171 9.37 8.81 -2.21
CA LEU A 171 10.37 8.24 -1.30
C LEU A 171 10.86 9.27 -0.26
N ARG A 172 10.89 10.56 -0.60
CA ARG A 172 11.13 11.63 0.39
C ARG A 172 10.00 11.69 1.42
N LEU A 173 8.75 11.61 0.98
CA LEU A 173 7.58 11.60 1.87
C LEU A 173 7.57 10.35 2.77
N ASP A 174 7.92 9.18 2.24
CA ASP A 174 8.13 7.95 3.04
C ASP A 174 9.13 8.20 4.18
N ALA A 175 10.29 8.76 3.87
CA ALA A 175 11.33 9.04 4.87
C ALA A 175 10.85 10.06 5.92
N LEU A 176 10.11 11.09 5.51
CA LEU A 176 9.50 12.07 6.43
C LEU A 176 8.47 11.42 7.35
N PHE A 177 7.61 10.56 6.82
CA PHE A 177 6.61 9.87 7.61
C PHE A 177 7.25 8.89 8.62
N HIS A 178 8.33 8.21 8.24
CA HIS A 178 9.14 7.41 9.18
C HIS A 178 9.72 8.27 10.31
N LYS A 179 10.31 9.41 9.97
CA LYS A 179 10.83 10.39 10.95
C LYS A 179 9.72 10.87 11.90
N LEU A 180 8.51 11.11 11.39
CA LEU A 180 7.34 11.44 12.20
C LEU A 180 6.99 10.31 13.18
N MET A 181 6.95 9.06 12.71
CA MET A 181 6.67 7.89 13.55
C MET A 181 7.74 7.62 14.61
N GLU A 182 8.99 7.98 14.34
CA GLU A 182 10.10 7.88 15.29
C GLU A 182 10.16 9.03 16.30
N SER A 183 9.42 10.12 16.06
CA SER A 183 9.45 11.34 16.89
C SER A 183 8.94 11.17 18.32
N ARG A 184 8.28 10.04 18.65
CA ARG A 184 7.69 9.77 19.98
C ARG A 184 6.71 10.88 20.45
N GLY A 185 6.01 11.48 19.51
CA GLY A 185 5.01 12.52 19.73
C GLY A 185 5.56 13.94 19.70
N ALA A 186 6.86 14.11 19.48
CA ALA A 186 7.50 15.42 19.35
C ALA A 186 7.18 16.11 18.02
N GLY A 187 6.74 15.35 17.00
CA GLY A 187 6.48 15.91 15.66
C GLY A 187 7.76 16.10 14.85
N LEU A 188 7.66 16.88 13.79
CA LEU A 188 8.81 17.27 12.97
C LEU A 188 9.38 18.60 13.49
N GLN A 189 10.55 19.00 13.01
CA GLN A 189 11.28 20.15 13.55
C GLN A 189 11.15 21.40 12.68
N ASN A 190 10.64 21.24 11.46
CA ASN A 190 10.55 22.25 10.43
C ASN A 190 9.16 22.23 9.81
N GLU A 191 8.57 23.41 9.72
CA GLU A 191 7.23 23.65 9.16
C GLU A 191 7.12 23.11 7.73
N GLU A 192 8.16 23.24 6.92
CA GLU A 192 8.21 22.70 5.56
C GLU A 192 8.05 21.16 5.49
N ASP A 193 8.57 20.41 6.48
CA ASP A 193 8.38 18.95 6.50
C ASP A 193 6.97 18.60 6.99
N GLU A 194 6.39 19.41 7.88
CA GLU A 194 5.01 19.22 8.37
C GLU A 194 4.01 19.49 7.24
N ASP A 195 4.17 20.61 6.54
CA ASP A 195 3.34 20.98 5.38
C ASP A 195 3.43 19.93 4.27
N ALA A 196 4.61 19.33 4.06
CA ALA A 196 4.78 18.29 3.05
C ALA A 196 4.00 17.00 3.34
N LEU A 197 3.70 16.71 4.61
CA LEU A 197 2.92 15.52 5.00
C LEU A 197 1.41 15.79 5.03
N GLU A 198 0.97 17.03 4.83
CA GLU A 198 -0.45 17.42 4.77
C GLU A 198 -1.30 16.71 5.85
N ASP A 199 -2.39 16.05 5.47
CA ASP A 199 -3.30 15.35 6.37
C ASP A 199 -2.64 14.18 7.12
N ALA A 200 -1.53 13.62 6.63
CA ALA A 200 -0.83 12.56 7.35
C ALA A 200 -0.20 13.04 8.68
N MET A 201 -0.04 14.35 8.88
CA MET A 201 0.40 14.92 10.15
C MET A 201 -0.53 14.59 11.32
N VAL A 202 -1.82 14.32 11.08
CA VAL A 202 -2.75 13.91 12.15
C VAL A 202 -2.33 12.60 12.83
N LEU A 203 -1.53 11.77 12.15
CA LEU A 203 -0.99 10.54 12.70
C LEU A 203 0.18 10.76 13.67
N GLN A 204 0.65 12.01 13.89
CA GLN A 204 1.70 12.32 14.88
C GLN A 204 1.41 11.69 16.25
N GLY A 205 0.15 11.69 16.70
CA GLY A 205 -0.24 11.08 17.97
C GLY A 205 0.11 9.58 18.08
N VAL A 206 0.11 8.86 16.96
CA VAL A 206 0.43 7.42 16.88
C VAL A 206 1.89 7.14 17.26
N SER A 207 2.81 8.07 16.98
CA SER A 207 4.24 7.91 17.29
C SER A 207 4.52 7.75 18.80
N ARG A 208 3.59 8.14 19.68
CA ARG A 208 3.66 7.92 21.13
C ARG A 208 3.43 6.46 21.53
N TYR A 209 2.92 5.62 20.63
CA TYR A 209 2.47 4.26 20.91
C TYR A 209 3.24 3.24 20.05
N PRO A 210 4.37 2.69 20.53
CA PRO A 210 5.22 1.79 19.73
C PRO A 210 4.49 0.59 19.12
N MET A 211 3.45 0.08 19.78
CA MET A 211 2.65 -1.04 19.26
C MET A 211 1.79 -0.67 18.04
N ARG A 212 1.52 0.62 17.81
CA ARG A 212 0.68 1.12 16.70
C ARG A 212 1.50 1.73 15.56
N ILE A 213 2.79 1.99 15.77
CA ILE A 213 3.69 2.50 14.72
C ILE A 213 3.70 1.58 13.50
N LYS A 214 3.78 0.26 13.70
CA LYS A 214 3.74 -0.70 12.59
C LYS A 214 2.44 -0.65 11.79
N CYS A 215 1.32 -0.35 12.46
CA CYS A 215 0.02 -0.25 11.81
C CYS A 215 -0.02 1.03 10.94
N ALA A 216 0.65 2.13 11.36
CA ALA A 216 0.82 3.34 10.52
C ALA A 216 1.81 3.16 9.37
N LEU A 217 2.94 2.47 9.58
CA LEU A 217 3.99 2.31 8.56
C LEU A 217 3.67 1.26 7.48
N LEU A 218 2.68 0.39 7.69
CA LEU A 218 2.31 -0.69 6.76
C LEU A 218 2.10 -0.19 5.32
N ALA A 219 1.39 0.93 5.16
CA ALA A 219 1.11 1.56 3.87
C ALA A 219 2.40 1.91 3.12
N TRP A 220 3.34 2.51 3.83
CA TRP A 220 4.59 3.05 3.30
C TRP A 220 5.58 1.95 2.92
N GLU A 221 5.62 0.85 3.68
CA GLU A 221 6.37 -0.36 3.28
C GLU A 221 5.79 -1.00 2.00
N GLY A 222 4.45 -1.03 1.88
CA GLY A 222 3.78 -1.50 0.68
C GLY A 222 4.08 -0.63 -0.55
N LEU A 223 4.12 0.68 -0.37
CA LEU A 223 4.45 1.65 -1.42
C LEU A 223 5.88 1.42 -1.94
N LYS A 224 6.87 1.41 -1.04
CA LYS A 224 8.29 1.20 -1.40
C LYS A 224 8.51 -0.09 -2.17
N ASP A 225 7.97 -1.20 -1.69
CA ASP A 225 8.14 -2.50 -2.35
C ASP A 225 7.41 -2.55 -3.71
N SER A 226 6.21 -1.94 -3.80
CA SER A 226 5.49 -1.84 -5.08
C SER A 226 6.24 -0.99 -6.10
N ILE A 227 6.79 0.15 -5.70
CA ILE A 227 7.63 1.01 -6.55
C ILE A 227 8.89 0.26 -7.02
N ALA A 228 9.55 -0.47 -6.12
CA ALA A 228 10.75 -1.22 -6.45
C ALA A 228 10.47 -2.30 -7.51
N LYS A 229 9.32 -2.98 -7.42
CA LYS A 229 8.88 -3.96 -8.41
C LYS A 229 8.46 -3.31 -9.72
N ALA A 230 7.71 -2.21 -9.67
CA ALA A 230 7.31 -1.47 -10.86
C ALA A 230 8.52 -0.94 -11.64
N SER A 231 9.53 -0.43 -10.94
CA SER A 231 10.76 0.11 -11.54
C SER A 231 11.58 -0.97 -12.26
N GLN A 232 11.53 -2.23 -11.81
CA GLN A 232 12.17 -3.35 -12.52
C GLN A 232 11.43 -3.74 -13.80
N ASN A 233 10.11 -3.55 -13.82
CA ASN A 233 9.24 -3.83 -14.96
C ASN A 233 9.20 -2.70 -15.98
N LEU A 234 9.62 -1.48 -15.59
CA LEU A 234 9.76 -0.34 -16.49
C LEU A 234 10.91 -0.64 -17.47
N ASN A 235 10.55 -1.04 -18.69
CA ASN A 235 11.44 -1.64 -19.68
C ASN A 235 12.81 -0.91 -19.83
N PRO A 236 13.96 -1.61 -19.68
CA PRO A 236 15.29 -1.01 -19.85
C PRO A 236 15.65 -0.62 -21.30
N GLN A 237 14.80 -0.89 -22.30
CA GLN A 237 15.07 -0.57 -23.72
C GLN A 237 15.07 0.95 -24.05
N ILE A 238 14.82 1.84 -23.07
CA ILE A 238 15.04 3.30 -23.20
C ILE A 238 16.46 3.71 -22.75
N LEU A 239 17.17 2.85 -22.00
CA LEU A 239 18.56 3.04 -21.58
C LEU A 239 19.56 2.42 -22.57
N GLY A 240 19.21 2.38 -23.85
CA GLY A 240 20.04 1.83 -24.93
C GLY A 240 20.34 2.87 -26.00
N ASN A 241 21.31 3.75 -25.72
CA ASN A 241 22.33 4.30 -26.65
C ASN A 241 23.07 5.47 -25.99
N LEU A 242 24.02 5.15 -25.10
CA LEU A 242 25.18 6.00 -24.82
C LEU A 242 26.43 5.28 -25.30
#